data_AF-A0A0D6JF43-F1
#
_entry.id   AF-A0A0D6JF43-F1
#
_cell.length_a   1.000
_cell.length_b   1.000
_cell.length_c   1.000
_cell.angle_alpha   90.00
_cell.angle_beta   90.00
_cell.angle_gamma   90.00
#
_symmetry.space_group_name_H-M   'P 1'
#
loop_
_entity.id
_entity.type
_entity.pdbx_description
1 polymer ?
#
loop_
_entity_poly.entity_id
_entity_poly.type
_entity_poly.pdbx_seq_one_letter_code
_entity_poly.pdbx_strand_id
1 'polypeptide(L)'
;MSEKRPKPANSKARRILSVPLTPEQMADIARRAGRAPLSAFARAQLFPANDNQPAPSVRTRGAAPVRDDAAIAEVLAKLGKTDLGGSLREMARLARLGALPLTSETEAEIQRACRDVRDIKTLLMTALGIRES
;
A
#
# COMPACT_ATOMS: atom_id res chain seq x y z
N MET A 1 52.96 -3.54 11.33
CA MET A 1 52.71 -3.04 9.96
C MET A 1 51.26 -3.39 9.62
N SER A 2 50.36 -2.40 9.59
CA SER A 2 48.95 -2.63 9.22
C SER A 2 48.71 -2.07 7.83
N GLU A 3 48.56 -3.00 6.90
CA GLU A 3 48.34 -2.75 5.48
C GLU A 3 46.97 -2.09 5.27
N LYS A 4 46.98 -0.82 4.84
CA LYS A 4 45.76 -0.11 4.45
C LYS A 4 45.23 -0.74 3.16
N ARG A 5 44.03 -1.34 3.22
CA ARG A 5 43.29 -1.78 2.04
C ARG A 5 43.13 -0.62 1.04
N PRO A 6 43.32 -0.84 -0.27
CA PRO A 6 43.18 0.23 -1.26
C PRO A 6 41.70 0.64 -1.39
N LYS A 7 41.44 1.95 -1.34
CA LYS A 7 40.12 2.53 -1.63
C LYS A 7 39.90 2.49 -3.15
N PRO A 8 38.74 2.00 -3.66
CA PRO A 8 38.50 2.02 -5.10
C PRO A 8 38.28 3.47 -5.56
N ALA A 9 39.22 3.96 -6.38
CA ALA A 9 39.12 5.23 -7.07
C ALA A 9 38.48 5.00 -8.45
N ASN A 10 37.22 5.41 -8.64
CA ASN A 10 36.73 6.05 -9.87
C ASN A 10 35.28 6.58 -9.67
N SER A 11 35.14 7.69 -8.94
CA SER A 11 33.87 8.42 -8.94
C SER A 11 33.80 9.24 -10.23
N LYS A 12 33.17 8.70 -11.28
CA LYS A 12 32.79 9.49 -12.47
C LYS A 12 32.17 10.81 -12.01
N ALA A 13 32.68 11.94 -12.49
CA ALA A 13 32.22 13.26 -12.09
C ALA A 13 30.70 13.37 -12.28
N ARG A 14 29.96 13.49 -11.18
CA ARG A 14 28.50 13.65 -11.23
C ARG A 14 28.19 15.07 -11.68
N ARG A 15 27.71 15.23 -12.92
CA ARG A 15 27.17 16.50 -13.40
C ARG A 15 25.75 16.66 -12.85
N ILE A 16 25.50 17.73 -12.09
CA ILE A 16 24.20 18.04 -11.49
C ILE A 16 23.51 19.08 -12.39
N LEU A 17 22.23 18.84 -12.69
CA LEU A 17 21.37 19.79 -13.39
C LEU A 17 20.52 20.54 -12.34
N SER A 18 20.64 21.87 -12.30
CA SER A 18 19.87 22.73 -11.40
C SER A 18 18.81 23.54 -12.17
N VAL A 19 17.57 23.15 -11.95
CA VAL A 19 16.27 23.72 -12.37
C VAL A 19 15.70 24.89 -11.53
N PRO A 20 15.73 26.21 -11.86
CA PRO A 20 14.86 27.14 -11.14
C PRO A 20 13.39 26.83 -11.46
N LEU A 21 12.61 26.48 -10.45
CA LEU A 21 11.19 26.14 -10.57
C LEU A 21 10.36 27.06 -9.69
N THR A 22 9.21 27.52 -10.19
CA THR A 22 8.25 28.24 -9.36
C THR A 22 7.56 27.27 -8.37
N PRO A 23 6.98 27.78 -7.27
CA PRO A 23 6.24 26.94 -6.32
C PRO A 23 5.11 26.13 -6.99
N GLU A 24 4.43 26.71 -7.96
CA GLU A 24 3.36 26.07 -8.74
C GLU A 24 3.89 24.92 -9.60
N GLN A 25 5.01 25.13 -10.29
CA GLN A 25 5.67 24.10 -11.09
C GLN A 25 6.18 22.94 -10.21
N MET A 26 6.72 23.25 -9.02
CA MET A 26 7.12 22.24 -8.05
C MET A 26 5.94 21.41 -7.57
N ALA A 27 4.80 22.05 -7.26
CA ALA A 27 3.58 21.36 -6.84
C ALA A 27 3.03 20.45 -7.95
N ASP A 28 3.03 20.91 -9.20
CA ASP A 28 2.58 20.13 -10.34
C ASP A 28 3.47 18.91 -10.60
N ILE A 29 4.80 19.07 -10.51
CA ILE A 29 5.75 17.95 -10.62
C ILE A 29 5.55 16.95 -9.48
N ALA A 30 5.36 17.42 -8.25
CA ALA A 30 5.11 16.54 -7.10
C ALA A 30 3.80 15.74 -7.26
N ARG A 31 2.74 16.39 -7.75
CA ARG A 31 1.48 15.74 -8.06
C ARG A 31 1.63 14.66 -9.14
N ARG A 32 2.38 14.95 -10.20
CA ARG A 32 2.63 13.98 -11.30
C ARG A 32 3.58 12.85 -10.88
N ALA A 33 4.53 13.12 -9.99
CA ALA A 33 5.49 12.14 -9.48
C ALA A 33 4.85 11.13 -8.51
N GLY A 34 3.79 11.53 -7.80
CA GLY A 34 3.08 10.67 -6.86
C GLY A 34 3.99 10.16 -5.75
N ARG A 35 4.29 8.85 -5.77
CA ARG A 35 5.15 8.18 -4.77
C ARG A 35 6.64 8.12 -5.18
N ALA A 36 6.99 8.56 -6.38
CA ALA A 36 8.37 8.55 -6.85
C ALA A 36 9.14 9.79 -6.38
N PRO A 37 10.44 9.67 -6.04
CA PRO A 37 11.25 10.85 -5.75
C PRO A 37 11.33 11.75 -7.00
N LEU A 38 11.18 13.06 -6.79
CA LEU A 38 11.07 14.05 -7.89
C LEU A 38 12.23 13.95 -8.89
N SER A 39 13.45 13.69 -8.42
CA SER A 39 14.63 13.51 -9.26
C SER A 39 14.55 12.28 -10.16
N ALA A 40 13.96 11.18 -9.68
CA ALA A 40 13.74 9.98 -10.48
C ALA A 40 12.61 10.19 -11.49
N PHE A 41 11.51 10.83 -11.08
CA PHE A 41 10.42 11.17 -11.98
C PHE A 41 10.87 12.12 -13.11
N ALA A 42 11.59 13.19 -12.77
CA ALA A 42 12.12 14.13 -13.74
C ALA A 42 13.11 13.46 -14.71
N ARG A 43 13.98 12.57 -14.21
CA ARG A 43 14.91 11.82 -15.06
C ARG A 43 14.19 10.89 -16.03
N ALA A 44 13.16 10.17 -15.56
CA ALA A 44 12.36 9.28 -16.41
C ALA A 44 11.63 10.03 -17.53
N GLN A 45 11.14 11.24 -17.25
CA GLN A 45 10.49 12.09 -18.25
C GLN A 45 11.48 12.69 -19.26
N LEU A 46 12.66 13.12 -18.81
CA LEU A 46 13.66 13.78 -19.66
C LEU A 46 14.46 12.80 -20.53
N PHE A 47 14.65 11.57 -20.07
CA PHE A 47 15.47 10.56 -20.75
C PHE A 47 14.74 9.22 -20.88
N PRO A 48 13.65 9.15 -21.69
CA PRO A 48 12.91 7.90 -21.87
C PRO A 48 13.72 6.82 -22.63
N ALA A 49 14.64 7.23 -23.50
CA ALA A 49 15.43 6.34 -24.37
C ALA A 49 16.87 6.06 -23.90
N ASN A 50 17.31 6.66 -22.78
CA ASN A 50 18.68 6.53 -22.28
C ASN A 50 18.65 5.63 -21.05
N ASP A 51 19.44 4.55 -21.06
CA ASP A 51 19.46 3.47 -20.04
C ASP A 51 19.10 3.97 -18.64
N ASN A 52 17.81 3.88 -18.32
CA ASN A 52 17.27 4.08 -17.00
C ASN A 52 17.60 2.81 -16.22
N GLN A 53 18.89 2.54 -15.98
CA GLN A 53 19.26 1.65 -14.89
C GLN A 53 18.64 2.28 -13.64
N PRO A 54 17.61 1.65 -13.04
CA PRO A 54 17.08 2.15 -11.80
C PRO A 54 18.26 2.12 -10.83
N ALA A 55 18.62 3.27 -10.26
CA ALA A 55 19.43 3.23 -9.04
C ALA A 55 18.71 2.25 -8.10
N PRO A 56 19.42 1.26 -7.51
CA PRO A 56 18.79 0.18 -6.77
C PRO A 56 17.79 0.81 -5.81
N SER A 57 16.52 0.51 -6.04
CA SER A 57 15.38 1.07 -5.32
C SER A 57 15.65 0.91 -3.83
N VAL A 58 16.16 1.96 -3.19
CA VAL A 58 16.18 2.04 -1.74
C VAL A 58 14.71 2.06 -1.38
N ARG A 59 14.18 0.89 -0.98
CA ARG A 59 12.82 0.73 -0.47
C ARG A 59 12.61 1.87 0.50
N THR A 60 11.80 2.83 0.11
CA THR A 60 11.46 3.98 0.93
C THR A 60 10.52 3.45 2.00
N ARG A 61 11.09 2.83 3.04
CA ARG A 61 10.41 2.57 4.30
C ARG A 61 10.02 3.94 4.84
N GLY A 62 8.76 4.32 4.69
CA GLY A 62 8.22 5.56 5.23
C GLY A 62 7.81 6.60 4.20
N ALA A 63 7.16 6.21 3.10
CA ALA A 63 6.19 7.12 2.51
C ALA A 63 5.13 7.40 3.60
N ALA A 64 5.06 8.65 4.07
CA ALA A 64 4.03 9.05 5.01
C ALA A 64 2.66 8.65 4.45
N PRO A 65 1.77 8.04 5.25
CA PRO A 65 0.46 7.65 4.75
C PRO A 65 -0.23 8.90 4.19
N VAL A 66 -0.63 8.84 2.92
CA VAL A 66 -1.51 9.86 2.36
C VAL A 66 -2.81 9.76 3.15
N ARG A 67 -3.56 10.86 3.30
CA ARG A 67 -4.79 10.92 4.10
C ARG A 67 -5.76 9.75 3.85
N ASP A 68 -5.76 9.23 2.62
CA ASP A 68 -6.56 8.06 2.21
C ASP A 68 -6.10 6.76 2.88
N ASP A 69 -4.79 6.51 3.02
CA ASP A 69 -4.23 5.31 3.65
C ASP A 69 -4.60 5.24 5.15
N ALA A 70 -4.64 6.39 5.84
CA ALA A 70 -5.04 6.48 7.25
C ALA A 70 -6.53 6.22 7.45
N ALA A 71 -7.39 6.78 6.59
CA ALA A 71 -8.83 6.55 6.64
C ALA A 71 -9.18 5.07 6.34
N ILE A 72 -8.49 4.47 5.37
CA ILE A 72 -8.63 3.04 5.04
C ILE A 72 -8.17 2.16 6.20
N ALA A 73 -7.04 2.49 6.83
CA ALA A 73 -6.56 1.78 8.01
C ALA A 73 -7.53 1.91 9.21
N GLU A 74 -8.16 3.07 9.41
CA GLU A 74 -9.16 3.26 10.45
C GLU A 74 -10.41 2.40 10.20
N VAL A 75 -10.91 2.36 8.96
CA VAL A 75 -12.04 1.50 8.57
C VAL A 75 -11.71 0.02 8.82
N LEU A 76 -10.51 -0.42 8.43
CA LEU A 76 -10.05 -1.79 8.69
C LEU A 76 -9.94 -2.09 10.18
N ALA A 77 -9.44 -1.14 10.98
CA ALA A 77 -9.35 -1.28 12.43
C ALA A 77 -10.74 -1.35 13.09
N LYS A 78 -11.71 -0.56 12.63
CA LYS A 78 -13.10 -0.65 13.11
C LYS A 78 -13.74 -1.97 12.73
N LEU A 79 -13.49 -2.46 11.52
CA LEU A 79 -13.96 -3.78 11.09
C LEU A 79 -13.33 -4.90 11.95
N GLY A 80 -12.03 -4.83 12.23
CA GLY A 80 -11.37 -5.79 13.13
C GLY A 80 -11.86 -5.73 14.58
N LYS A 81 -12.37 -4.58 15.02
CA LYS A 81 -13.01 -4.42 16.34
C LYS A 81 -14.44 -4.97 16.40
N THR A 82 -15.08 -5.24 15.26
CA THR A 82 -16.37 -5.95 15.28
C THR A 82 -16.12 -7.38 15.76
N ASP A 83 -16.88 -7.82 16.78
CA ASP A 83 -16.79 -9.19 17.31
C ASP A 83 -17.54 -10.18 16.39
N LEU A 84 -17.17 -10.18 15.10
CA LEU A 84 -17.66 -11.12 14.09
C LEU A 84 -17.41 -12.56 14.54
N GLY A 85 -16.27 -12.83 15.19
CA GLY A 85 -15.93 -14.15 15.70
C GLY A 85 -16.84 -14.62 16.85
N GLY A 86 -17.19 -13.74 17.79
CA GLY A 86 -18.19 -14.03 18.82
C GLY A 86 -19.57 -14.27 18.24
N SER A 87 -20.01 -13.39 17.33
CA SER A 87 -21.33 -13.50 16.69
C SER A 87 -21.48 -14.79 15.88
N LEU A 88 -20.44 -15.19 15.12
CA LEU A 88 -20.41 -16.45 14.38
C LEU A 88 -20.43 -17.68 15.30
N ARG A 89 -19.73 -17.63 16.44
CA ARG A 89 -19.76 -18.70 17.44
C ARG A 89 -21.14 -18.87 18.04
N GLU A 90 -21.84 -17.77 18.31
CA GLU A 90 -23.19 -17.81 18.86
C GLU A 90 -24.19 -18.36 17.84
N MET A 91 -24.12 -17.93 16.57
CA MET A 91 -24.93 -18.52 15.50
C MET A 91 -24.66 -20.03 15.35
N ALA A 92 -23.40 -20.47 15.39
CA ALA A 92 -23.06 -21.89 15.34
C ALA A 92 -23.59 -22.68 16.55
N ARG A 93 -23.58 -22.06 17.74
CA ARG A 93 -24.17 -22.64 18.97
C ARG A 93 -25.68 -22.79 18.84
N LEU A 94 -26.38 -21.74 18.42
CA LEU A 94 -27.84 -21.75 18.21
C LEU A 94 -28.25 -22.75 17.12
N ALA A 95 -27.48 -22.85 16.03
CA ALA A 95 -27.68 -23.85 15.00
C ALA A 95 -27.51 -25.28 15.52
N ARG A 96 -26.42 -25.56 16.27
CA ARG A 96 -26.19 -26.88 16.91
C ARG A 96 -27.29 -27.27 17.88
N LEU A 97 -27.87 -26.31 18.59
CA LEU A 97 -28.96 -26.53 19.55
C LEU A 97 -30.34 -26.68 18.87
N GLY A 98 -30.42 -26.56 17.54
CA GLY A 98 -31.69 -26.53 16.81
C GLY A 98 -32.56 -25.31 17.14
N ALA A 99 -31.97 -24.30 17.80
CA ALA A 99 -32.65 -23.08 18.25
C ALA A 99 -32.60 -21.95 17.21
N LEU A 100 -31.80 -22.11 16.14
CA LEU A 100 -31.78 -21.19 15.02
C LEU A 100 -32.63 -21.76 13.87
N PRO A 101 -33.80 -21.18 13.58
CA PRO A 101 -34.56 -21.54 12.38
C PRO A 101 -33.80 -21.08 11.14
N LEU A 102 -32.92 -21.93 10.63
CA LEU A 102 -32.17 -21.74 9.38
C LEU A 102 -33.08 -22.15 8.22
N THR A 103 -33.84 -21.18 7.72
CA THR A 103 -34.48 -21.33 6.41
C THR A 103 -33.42 -21.25 5.30
N SER A 104 -33.70 -21.82 4.13
CA SER A 104 -32.80 -21.74 2.97
C SER A 104 -32.54 -20.28 2.52
N GLU A 105 -33.50 -19.38 2.74
CA GLU A 105 -33.37 -17.96 2.46
C GLU A 105 -32.38 -17.30 3.43
N THR A 106 -32.54 -17.54 4.73
CA THR A 106 -31.62 -17.04 5.77
C THR A 106 -30.19 -17.55 5.55
N GLU A 107 -30.02 -18.80 5.15
CA GLU A 107 -28.69 -19.35 4.81
C GLU A 107 -28.07 -18.61 3.61
N ALA A 108 -28.85 -18.35 2.57
CA ALA A 108 -28.38 -17.63 1.39
C ALA A 108 -27.97 -16.18 1.73
N GLU A 109 -28.72 -15.51 2.60
CA GLU A 109 -28.41 -14.16 3.09
C GLU A 109 -27.12 -14.14 3.91
N ILE A 110 -26.92 -15.09 4.83
CA ILE A 110 -25.69 -15.21 5.62
C ILE A 110 -24.49 -15.43 4.70
N GLN A 111 -24.60 -16.34 3.73
CA GLN A 111 -23.52 -16.57 2.78
C GLN A 111 -23.23 -15.33 1.93
N ARG A 112 -24.26 -14.55 1.57
CA ARG A 112 -24.09 -13.28 0.84
C ARG A 112 -23.37 -12.25 1.70
N ALA A 113 -23.78 -12.06 2.94
CA ALA A 113 -23.09 -11.19 3.89
C ALA A 113 -21.62 -11.59 4.10
N CYS A 114 -21.32 -12.89 4.20
CA CYS A 114 -19.94 -13.37 4.29
C CYS A 114 -19.10 -13.05 3.05
N ARG A 115 -19.70 -13.09 1.85
CA ARG A 115 -19.04 -12.68 0.61
C ARG A 115 -18.78 -11.18 0.61
N ASP A 116 -19.77 -10.36 0.94
CA ASP A 116 -19.65 -8.90 0.98
C ASP A 116 -18.54 -8.45 1.94
N VAL A 117 -18.45 -9.08 3.13
CA VAL A 117 -17.37 -8.79 4.11
C VAL A 117 -15.99 -9.17 3.54
N ARG A 118 -15.87 -10.28 2.81
CA ARG A 118 -14.63 -10.69 2.16
C ARG A 118 -14.22 -9.71 1.06
N ASP A 119 -15.18 -9.22 0.27
CA ASP A 119 -14.93 -8.26 -0.81
C ASP A 119 -14.47 -6.92 -0.24
N ILE A 120 -15.12 -6.43 0.83
CA ILE A 120 -14.70 -5.23 1.57
C ILE A 120 -13.27 -5.40 2.08
N LYS A 121 -12.95 -6.53 2.72
CA LYS A 121 -11.58 -6.82 3.19
C LYS A 121 -10.58 -6.76 2.03
N THR A 122 -10.88 -7.43 0.92
CA THR A 122 -9.97 -7.53 -0.24
C THR A 122 -9.73 -6.15 -0.87
N LEU A 123 -10.78 -5.33 -1.00
CA LEU A 123 -10.69 -3.95 -1.49
C LEU A 123 -9.80 -3.09 -0.59
N LEU A 124 -10.00 -3.16 0.74
CA LEU A 124 -9.19 -2.42 1.71
C LEU A 124 -7.72 -2.86 1.66
N MET A 125 -7.44 -4.16 1.60
CA MET A 125 -6.08 -4.69 1.53
C MET A 125 -5.37 -4.31 0.23
N THR A 126 -6.10 -4.33 -0.89
CA THR A 126 -5.61 -3.88 -2.20
C THR A 126 -5.29 -2.39 -2.18
N ALA A 127 -6.18 -1.57 -1.60
CA ALA A 127 -5.98 -0.12 -1.49
C ALA A 127 -4.74 0.24 -0.63
N LEU A 128 -4.46 -0.56 0.40
CA LEU A 128 -3.25 -0.43 1.24
C LEU A 128 -1.98 -1.02 0.58
N GLY A 129 -2.10 -1.71 -0.55
CA GLY A 129 -0.98 -2.39 -1.20
C GLY A 129 -0.42 -3.59 -0.43
N ILE A 130 -1.22 -4.17 0.47
CA ILE A 130 -0.85 -5.37 1.24
C ILE A 130 -1.31 -6.59 0.44
N ARG A 131 -0.38 -7.46 0.04
CA ARG A 131 -0.72 -8.76 -0.57
C ARG A 131 -1.14 -9.73 0.52
N GLU A 132 -2.35 -10.27 0.40
CA GLU A 132 -2.77 -11.44 1.17
C GLU A 132 -2.05 -12.69 0.66
N SER A 133 -1.54 -13.50 1.58
CA SER A 133 -0.87 -14.78 1.34
C SER A 133 -1.75 -15.96 1.74
#